data_AF-X1GTU2-F1
#
_entry.id   AF-X1GTU2-F1
#
_cell.length_a   1.000
_cell.length_b   1.000
_cell.length_c   1.000
_cell.angle_alpha   90.00
_cell.angle_beta   90.00
_cell.angle_gamma   90.00
#
_symmetry.space_group_name_H-M   'P 1'
#
loop_
_entity.id
_entity.type
_entity.pdbx_description
1 polymer ?
#
loop_
_entity_poly.entity_id
_entity_poly.type
_entity_poly.pdbx_seq_one_letter_code
_entity_poly.pdbx_strand_id
1 'polypeptide(L)'
;MRDCQRLDRAYKEIGRLAGLEETWLEEYRPWSVQFKPVWVSKYAHPYLFGHCDMALLMSATPPFPQTLGIQDHGTIEVPSTFPVHNRPFVNVASVKLNRKTLEAQLPKVVSECDRLISKHRAEGHKGIIHTVSYRIRDHLLAYSSHQGIMVTHDQKDRSEILAEFMESKGPRVLVSPSMSEGVSFDDDRARFSIIIKTPFPSLGDPQVRARANENRNWYMHTTINSLTQTYGRAVRSPTDWASTYYLDGHLG
;
A
#
# COMPACT_ATOMS: atom_id res chain seq x y z
N MET A 1 34.38 -22.28 13.46
CA MET A 1 33.63 -23.43 12.89
C MET A 1 32.20 -23.09 12.47
N ARG A 2 31.36 -22.47 13.32
CA ARG A 2 29.97 -22.10 12.97
C ARG A 2 29.87 -21.10 11.81
N ASP A 3 30.78 -20.13 11.73
CA ASP A 3 30.75 -19.12 10.65
C ASP A 3 31.17 -19.68 9.29
N CYS A 4 32.14 -20.61 9.25
CA CYS A 4 32.51 -21.31 8.01
C CYS A 4 31.35 -22.17 7.47
N GLN A 5 30.58 -22.83 8.35
CA GLN A 5 29.40 -23.60 7.94
C GLN A 5 28.26 -22.70 7.44
N ARG A 6 28.08 -21.51 8.01
CA ARG A 6 27.13 -20.50 7.49
C ARG A 6 27.55 -19.99 6.11
N LEU A 7 28.83 -19.72 5.92
CA LEU A 7 29.37 -19.27 4.63
C LEU A 7 29.28 -20.36 3.56
N ASP A 8 29.56 -21.63 3.87
CA ASP A 8 29.42 -22.74 2.92
C ASP A 8 27.95 -22.98 2.52
N ARG A 9 27.01 -22.84 3.46
CA ARG A 9 25.57 -22.90 3.15
C ARG A 9 25.14 -21.73 2.27
N ALA A 10 25.56 -20.50 2.60
CA ALA A 10 25.28 -19.33 1.79
C ALA A 10 25.88 -19.45 0.37
N TYR A 11 27.10 -19.99 0.23
CA TYR A 11 27.74 -20.24 -1.05
C TYR A 11 26.96 -21.25 -1.90
N LYS A 12 26.46 -22.34 -1.30
CA LYS A 12 25.60 -23.33 -1.98
C LYS A 12 24.25 -22.77 -2.40
N GLU A 13 23.65 -21.92 -1.57
CA GLU A 13 22.40 -21.22 -1.90
C GLU A 13 22.62 -20.21 -3.04
N ILE A 14 23.66 -19.38 -2.95
CA ILE A 14 24.05 -18.44 -4.00
C ILE A 14 24.39 -19.18 -5.30
N GLY A 15 25.07 -20.33 -5.24
CA GLY A 15 25.38 -21.15 -6.41
C GLY A 15 24.15 -21.68 -7.14
N ARG A 16 23.06 -22.01 -6.42
CA ARG A 16 21.77 -22.35 -7.05
C ARG A 16 21.12 -21.15 -7.72
N LEU A 17 21.27 -19.96 -7.12
CA LEU A 17 20.73 -18.71 -7.66
C LEU A 17 21.54 -18.18 -8.85
N ALA A 18 22.85 -18.39 -8.86
CA ALA A 18 23.79 -17.95 -9.90
C ALA A 18 23.73 -18.79 -11.17
N GLY A 19 23.20 -20.02 -11.12
CA GLY A 19 22.94 -20.86 -12.28
C GLY A 19 21.71 -20.45 -13.10
N LEU A 20 21.05 -19.33 -12.75
CA LEU A 20 19.77 -18.92 -13.29
C LEU A 20 19.94 -17.60 -14.05
N GLU A 21 19.46 -17.57 -15.30
CA GLU A 21 19.57 -16.43 -16.23
C GLU A 21 18.64 -15.26 -15.85
N GLU A 22 18.71 -14.75 -14.63
CA GLU A 22 17.93 -13.58 -14.20
C GLU A 22 18.82 -12.39 -13.87
N THR A 23 18.29 -11.19 -14.05
CA THR A 23 18.94 -9.99 -13.53
C THR A 23 18.76 -9.96 -12.02
N TRP A 24 19.86 -10.12 -11.30
CA TRP A 24 19.92 -9.96 -9.84
C TRP A 24 20.45 -8.58 -9.49
N LEU A 25 19.90 -8.00 -8.43
CA LEU A 25 20.40 -6.77 -7.83
C LEU A 25 21.19 -7.11 -6.57
N GLU A 26 22.36 -6.48 -6.46
CA GLU A 26 23.25 -6.60 -5.32
C GLU A 26 23.19 -5.30 -4.52
N GLU A 27 22.77 -5.40 -3.25
CA GLU A 27 22.70 -4.28 -2.31
C GLU A 27 23.74 -4.47 -1.21
N TYR A 28 24.78 -3.62 -1.22
CA TYR A 28 25.81 -3.62 -0.19
C TYR A 28 25.33 -2.80 1.02
N ARG A 29 25.40 -3.41 2.20
CA ARG A 29 25.13 -2.79 3.52
C ARG A 29 26.41 -2.89 4.36
N PRO A 30 26.57 -2.08 5.43
CA PRO A 30 27.80 -2.07 6.22
C PRO A 30 28.26 -3.44 6.73
N TRP A 31 27.34 -4.38 6.96
CA TRP A 31 27.61 -5.71 7.52
C TRP A 31 26.96 -6.86 6.73
N SER A 32 26.41 -6.60 5.54
CA SER A 32 25.74 -7.63 4.74
C SER A 32 25.68 -7.26 3.26
N VAL A 33 25.52 -8.27 2.41
CA VAL A 33 25.16 -8.10 1.01
C VAL A 33 23.79 -8.75 0.81
N GLN A 34 22.89 -8.06 0.13
CA GLN A 34 21.56 -8.56 -0.17
C GLN A 34 21.42 -8.78 -1.67
N PHE A 35 21.09 -10.01 -2.06
CA PHE A 35 20.78 -10.37 -3.44
C PHE A 35 19.26 -10.40 -3.60
N LYS A 36 18.73 -9.65 -4.57
CA LYS A 36 17.29 -9.62 -4.88
C LYS A 36 17.08 -9.88 -6.37
N PRO A 37 16.25 -10.84 -6.77
CA PRO A 37 15.96 -11.02 -8.18
C PRO A 37 15.08 -9.86 -8.66
N VAL A 38 15.31 -9.32 -9.86
CA VAL A 38 14.41 -8.31 -10.43
C VAL A 38 13.04 -8.94 -10.66
N TRP A 39 12.95 -10.09 -11.32
CA TRP A 39 11.69 -10.82 -11.48
C TRP A 39 11.76 -12.22 -10.89
N VAL A 40 10.59 -12.78 -10.58
CA VAL A 40 10.47 -14.17 -10.12
C VAL A 40 9.80 -15.08 -11.17
N SER A 41 9.54 -14.54 -12.36
CA SER A 41 8.80 -15.20 -13.43
C SER A 41 9.44 -16.52 -13.87
N LYS A 42 10.78 -16.58 -13.98
CA LYS A 42 11.49 -17.81 -14.36
C LYS A 42 11.52 -18.89 -13.27
N TYR A 43 11.26 -18.55 -12.00
CA TYR A 43 11.20 -19.52 -10.90
C TYR A 43 9.80 -20.10 -10.71
N ALA A 44 8.76 -19.33 -11.04
CA ALA A 44 7.39 -19.72 -10.76
C ALA A 44 6.99 -21.02 -11.49
N HIS A 45 7.42 -21.24 -12.73
CA HIS A 45 7.09 -22.48 -13.43
C HIS A 45 7.85 -23.70 -12.87
N PRO A 46 9.20 -23.73 -12.80
CA PRO A 46 9.93 -24.92 -12.35
C PRO A 46 9.67 -25.34 -10.90
N TYR A 47 9.25 -24.40 -10.03
CA TYR A 47 9.12 -24.65 -8.59
C TYR A 47 7.69 -24.58 -8.06
N LEU A 48 6.72 -24.13 -8.86
CA LEU A 48 5.33 -23.99 -8.42
C LEU A 48 4.35 -24.50 -9.48
N PHE A 49 4.22 -23.80 -10.60
CA PHE A 49 3.18 -24.10 -11.59
C PHE A 49 3.45 -25.36 -12.43
N GLY A 50 4.70 -25.80 -12.56
CA GLY A 50 5.07 -27.04 -13.26
C GLY A 50 4.70 -28.31 -12.50
N HIS A 51 4.20 -28.19 -11.27
CA HIS A 51 3.76 -29.31 -10.44
C HIS A 51 2.24 -29.50 -10.43
N CYS A 52 1.50 -28.74 -11.25
CA CYS A 52 0.05 -28.89 -11.40
C CYS A 52 -0.37 -28.71 -12.86
N ASP A 53 -1.48 -29.36 -13.25
CA ASP A 53 -2.07 -29.18 -14.58
C ASP A 53 -2.85 -27.86 -14.69
N MET A 54 -3.41 -27.39 -13.58
CA MET A 54 -4.18 -26.15 -13.47
C MET A 54 -3.99 -25.53 -12.09
N ALA A 55 -3.84 -24.20 -12.04
CA ALA A 55 -3.74 -23.43 -10.80
C ALA A 55 -4.87 -22.39 -10.71
N LEU A 56 -5.64 -22.43 -9.62
CA LEU A 56 -6.62 -21.40 -9.29
C LEU A 56 -6.01 -20.35 -8.37
N LEU A 57 -5.80 -19.14 -8.89
CA LEU A 57 -5.30 -18.00 -8.11
C LEU A 57 -6.45 -17.06 -7.74
N MET A 58 -6.72 -16.93 -6.44
CA MET A 58 -7.82 -16.09 -5.94
C MET A 58 -7.28 -14.86 -5.23
N SER A 59 -7.74 -13.68 -5.65
CA SER A 59 -7.40 -12.42 -4.99
C SER A 59 -8.43 -11.35 -5.35
N ALA A 60 -8.71 -10.44 -4.42
CA ALA A 60 -9.49 -9.22 -4.69
C ALA A 60 -8.72 -8.25 -5.60
N THR A 61 -7.39 -8.34 -5.60
CA THR A 61 -6.49 -7.55 -6.46
C THR A 61 -5.34 -8.46 -6.89
N PRO A 62 -5.52 -9.30 -7.93
CA PRO A 62 -4.50 -10.24 -8.37
C PRO A 62 -3.21 -9.50 -8.75
N PRO A 63 -2.02 -10.11 -8.61
CA PRO A 63 -0.78 -9.52 -9.10
C PRO A 63 -0.76 -9.51 -10.63
N PHE A 64 0.13 -8.69 -11.22
CA PHE A 64 0.29 -8.66 -12.67
C PHE A 64 0.84 -10.02 -13.16
N PRO A 65 0.13 -10.78 -14.03
CA PRO A 65 0.44 -12.20 -14.32
C PRO A 65 1.88 -12.46 -14.76
N GLN A 66 2.46 -11.56 -15.55
CA GLN A 66 3.82 -11.65 -16.06
C GLN A 66 4.87 -11.62 -14.94
N THR A 67 4.55 -11.06 -13.77
CA THR A 67 5.41 -11.12 -12.57
C THR A 67 5.68 -12.56 -12.15
N LEU A 68 4.72 -13.45 -12.37
CA LEU A 68 4.77 -14.87 -12.06
C LEU A 68 5.07 -15.74 -13.30
N GLY A 69 5.45 -15.13 -14.42
CA GLY A 69 5.73 -15.86 -15.66
C GLY A 69 4.51 -16.51 -16.29
N ILE A 70 3.29 -16.17 -15.85
CA ILE A 70 2.04 -16.73 -16.36
C ILE A 70 1.75 -16.10 -17.73
N GLN A 71 1.71 -16.93 -18.77
CA GLN A 71 1.37 -16.53 -20.14
C GLN A 71 -0.05 -16.99 -20.50
N ASP A 72 -0.36 -18.25 -20.23
CA ASP A 72 -1.69 -18.84 -20.46
C ASP A 72 -2.54 -18.78 -19.18
N HIS A 73 -3.62 -18.00 -19.22
CA HIS A 73 -4.56 -17.87 -18.12
C HIS A 73 -5.95 -17.43 -18.59
N GLY A 74 -6.97 -17.85 -17.84
CA GLY A 74 -8.31 -17.26 -17.88
C GLY A 74 -8.55 -16.42 -16.63
N THR A 75 -9.41 -15.40 -16.76
CA THR A 75 -9.83 -14.56 -15.63
C THR A 75 -11.33 -14.69 -15.42
N ILE A 76 -11.72 -14.92 -14.17
CA ILE A 76 -13.11 -14.88 -13.72
C ILE A 76 -13.24 -13.67 -12.81
N GLU A 77 -14.01 -12.68 -13.24
CA GLU A 77 -14.32 -11.51 -12.41
C GLU A 77 -15.68 -11.72 -11.73
N VAL A 78 -15.67 -11.69 -10.39
CA VAL A 78 -16.88 -11.75 -9.58
C VAL A 78 -17.18 -10.35 -9.07
N PRO A 79 -18.34 -9.76 -9.37
CA PRO A 79 -18.68 -8.43 -8.91
C PRO A 79 -18.77 -8.39 -7.38
N SER A 80 -18.37 -7.25 -6.79
CA SER A 80 -18.54 -7.03 -5.36
C SER A 80 -20.01 -7.05 -4.98
N THR A 81 -20.35 -7.78 -3.92
CA THR A 81 -21.69 -7.82 -3.32
C THR A 81 -21.99 -6.59 -2.46
N PHE A 82 -21.04 -5.67 -2.29
CA PHE A 82 -21.19 -4.51 -1.40
C PHE A 82 -21.81 -3.33 -2.19
N PRO A 83 -22.95 -2.77 -1.73
CA PRO A 83 -23.64 -1.72 -2.44
C PRO A 83 -22.76 -0.50 -2.69
N VAL A 84 -22.78 0.05 -3.91
CA VAL A 84 -21.90 1.19 -4.29
C VAL A 84 -22.15 2.42 -3.42
N HIS A 85 -23.41 2.68 -3.05
CA HIS A 85 -23.79 3.82 -2.20
C HIS A 85 -23.22 3.75 -0.77
N ASN A 86 -22.85 2.55 -0.29
CA ASN A 86 -22.22 2.38 1.02
C ASN A 86 -20.72 2.70 1.00
N ARG A 87 -20.10 2.76 -0.19
CA ARG A 87 -18.66 2.90 -0.38
C ARG A 87 -18.29 4.00 -1.37
N PRO A 88 -18.82 5.23 -1.23
CA PRO A 88 -18.53 6.29 -2.18
C PRO A 88 -17.03 6.59 -2.23
N PHE A 89 -16.52 6.75 -3.45
CA PHE A 89 -15.17 7.23 -3.73
C PHE A 89 -15.26 8.63 -4.33
N VAL A 90 -14.89 9.64 -3.57
CA VAL A 90 -15.04 11.05 -3.93
C VAL A 90 -13.67 11.62 -4.27
N ASN A 91 -13.47 11.92 -5.55
CA ASN A 91 -12.27 12.63 -6.01
C ASN A 91 -12.42 14.13 -5.74
N VAL A 92 -11.62 14.67 -4.83
CA VAL A 92 -11.57 16.10 -4.47
C VAL A 92 -10.21 16.72 -4.86
N ALA A 93 -9.42 16.02 -5.68
CA ALA A 93 -8.11 16.46 -6.08
C ALA A 93 -8.17 17.74 -6.91
N SER A 94 -7.26 18.67 -6.62
CA SER A 94 -7.08 19.89 -7.42
C SER A 94 -5.77 19.88 -8.21
N VAL A 95 -4.72 19.22 -7.71
CA VAL A 95 -3.39 19.18 -8.32
C VAL A 95 -2.74 17.82 -8.09
N LYS A 96 -1.89 17.37 -9.05
CA LYS A 96 -1.03 16.19 -8.89
C LYS A 96 0.00 16.40 -7.79
N LEU A 97 0.07 15.50 -6.82
CA LEU A 97 1.06 15.54 -5.74
C LEU A 97 2.32 14.78 -6.16
N ASN A 98 3.35 15.52 -6.57
CA ASN A 98 4.66 14.97 -6.93
C ASN A 98 5.78 15.71 -6.19
N ARG A 99 7.04 15.27 -6.34
CA ARG A 99 8.19 15.87 -5.64
C ARG A 99 8.33 17.38 -5.86
N LYS A 100 7.94 17.90 -7.03
CA LYS A 100 8.05 19.31 -7.39
C LYS A 100 6.88 20.14 -6.85
N THR A 101 5.68 19.58 -6.83
CA THR A 101 4.45 20.30 -6.44
C THR A 101 4.13 20.17 -4.95
N LEU A 102 4.66 19.14 -4.27
CA LEU A 102 4.24 18.76 -2.92
C LEU A 102 4.26 19.95 -1.94
N GLU A 103 5.41 20.61 -1.79
CA GLU A 103 5.58 21.68 -0.79
C GLU A 103 4.58 22.83 -0.99
N ALA A 104 4.34 23.24 -2.24
CA ALA A 104 3.38 24.29 -2.55
C ALA A 104 1.92 23.88 -2.33
N GLN A 105 1.62 22.57 -2.36
CA GLN A 105 0.26 22.05 -2.17
C GLN A 105 -0.03 21.63 -0.72
N LEU A 106 0.99 21.42 0.12
CA LEU A 106 0.81 20.97 1.50
C LEU A 106 -0.21 21.82 2.31
N PRO A 107 -0.19 23.17 2.27
CA PRO A 107 -1.20 23.97 2.97
C PRO A 107 -2.64 23.71 2.48
N LYS A 108 -2.82 23.50 1.18
CA LYS A 108 -4.14 23.17 0.60
C LYS A 108 -4.59 21.77 1.00
N VAL A 109 -3.66 20.81 1.02
CA VAL A 109 -3.92 19.44 1.49
C VAL A 109 -4.39 19.45 2.95
N VAL A 110 -3.72 20.21 3.82
CA VAL A 110 -4.12 20.38 5.23
C VAL A 110 -5.51 20.98 5.33
N SER A 111 -5.77 22.09 4.62
CA SER A 111 -7.07 22.75 4.63
C SER A 111 -8.20 21.83 4.17
N GLU A 112 -7.98 21.02 3.13
CA GLU A 112 -8.99 20.08 2.65
C GLU A 112 -9.19 18.90 3.61
N CYS A 113 -8.11 18.39 4.23
CA CYS A 113 -8.23 17.40 5.30
C CYS A 113 -9.03 17.95 6.47
N ASP A 114 -8.75 19.16 6.92
CA ASP A 114 -9.48 19.80 8.03
C ASP A 114 -10.96 19.98 7.73
N ARG A 115 -11.32 20.36 6.50
CA ARG A 115 -12.70 20.46 6.05
C ARG A 115 -13.43 19.12 6.13
N LEU A 116 -12.79 18.05 5.65
CA LEU A 116 -13.33 16.70 5.67
C LEU A 116 -13.43 16.14 7.10
N ILE A 117 -12.40 16.35 7.93
CA ILE A 117 -12.40 15.95 9.33
C ILE A 117 -13.51 16.68 10.09
N SER A 118 -13.68 17.99 9.92
CA SER A 118 -14.75 18.77 10.57
C SER A 118 -16.14 18.21 10.26
N LYS A 119 -16.40 17.88 8.99
CA LYS A 119 -17.66 17.26 8.56
C LYS A 119 -17.95 15.98 9.34
N HIS A 120 -16.98 15.07 9.40
CA HIS A 120 -17.15 13.76 10.05
C HIS A 120 -17.11 13.83 11.59
N ARG A 121 -16.31 14.75 12.14
CA ARG A 121 -16.21 15.00 13.58
C ARG A 121 -17.55 15.43 14.17
N ALA A 122 -18.31 16.25 13.45
CA ALA A 122 -19.64 16.69 13.87
C ALA A 122 -20.62 15.52 14.08
N GLU A 123 -20.40 14.40 13.38
CA GLU A 123 -21.18 13.18 13.47
C GLU A 123 -20.54 12.14 14.44
N GLY A 124 -19.44 12.49 15.10
CA GLY A 124 -18.73 11.60 16.04
C GLY A 124 -17.89 10.50 15.37
N HIS A 125 -17.65 10.59 14.07
CA HIS A 125 -17.01 9.55 13.28
C HIS A 125 -15.50 9.45 13.51
N LYS A 126 -15.00 8.20 13.52
CA LYS A 126 -13.57 7.90 13.36
C LYS A 126 -13.20 7.83 11.88
N GLY A 127 -11.93 8.11 11.58
CA GLY A 127 -11.42 8.00 10.22
C GLY A 127 -9.93 7.82 10.12
N ILE A 128 -9.46 7.62 8.88
CA ILE A 128 -8.06 7.28 8.58
C ILE A 128 -7.56 8.17 7.45
N ILE A 129 -6.31 8.59 7.55
CA ILE A 129 -5.62 9.38 6.54
C ILE A 129 -4.40 8.60 6.05
N HIS A 130 -4.43 8.22 4.77
CA HIS A 130 -3.34 7.55 4.07
C HIS A 130 -2.43 8.59 3.43
N THR A 131 -1.29 8.84 4.07
CA THR A 131 -0.36 9.90 3.66
C THR A 131 0.74 9.42 2.71
N VAL A 132 1.00 8.11 2.66
CA VAL A 132 2.06 7.40 1.90
C VAL A 132 3.50 7.95 2.11
N SER A 133 3.67 8.92 3.00
CA SER A 133 4.91 9.64 3.22
C SER A 133 4.94 10.23 4.61
N TYR A 134 6.02 9.97 5.33
CA TYR A 134 6.33 10.61 6.61
C TYR A 134 6.31 12.14 6.49
N ARG A 135 6.80 12.72 5.39
CA ARG A 135 6.77 14.16 5.14
C ARG A 135 5.36 14.74 5.17
N ILE A 136 4.41 14.07 4.50
CA ILE A 136 3.00 14.50 4.45
C ILE A 136 2.35 14.34 5.82
N ARG A 137 2.58 13.19 6.48
CA ARG A 137 2.11 12.93 7.84
C ARG A 137 2.55 14.02 8.80
N ASP A 138 3.87 14.27 8.87
CA ASP A 138 4.45 15.20 9.85
C ASP A 138 3.95 16.62 9.62
N HIS A 139 3.79 17.02 8.36
CA HIS A 139 3.21 18.31 8.02
C HIS A 139 1.73 18.40 8.44
N LEU A 140 0.94 17.35 8.20
CA LEU A 140 -0.47 17.34 8.62
C LEU A 140 -0.61 17.42 10.14
N LEU A 141 0.20 16.66 10.88
CA LEU A 141 0.23 16.67 12.35
C LEU A 141 0.73 18.00 12.92
N ALA A 142 1.55 18.76 12.19
CA ALA A 142 2.06 20.05 12.65
C ALA A 142 1.10 21.22 12.38
N TYR A 143 0.26 21.13 11.35
CA TYR A 143 -0.51 22.29 10.85
C TYR A 143 -2.03 22.11 10.81
N SER A 144 -2.56 20.90 11.00
CA SER A 144 -4.01 20.68 11.08
C SER A 144 -4.62 21.43 12.28
N SER A 145 -5.84 21.93 12.13
CA SER A 145 -6.66 22.43 13.25
C SER A 145 -7.20 21.31 14.16
N HIS A 146 -7.10 20.04 13.74
CA HIS A 146 -7.63 18.87 14.45
C HIS A 146 -6.55 18.01 15.13
N GLN A 147 -5.35 18.55 15.37
CA GLN A 147 -4.23 17.83 15.99
C GLN A 147 -4.62 17.07 17.26
N GLY A 148 -5.49 17.65 18.10
CA GLY A 148 -5.93 17.04 19.36
C GLY A 148 -6.73 15.74 19.24
N ILE A 149 -7.17 15.35 18.03
CA ILE A 149 -7.84 14.05 17.78
C ILE A 149 -7.07 13.17 16.79
N MET A 150 -5.90 13.61 16.34
CA MET A 150 -5.04 12.83 15.44
C MET A 150 -4.12 11.92 16.23
N VAL A 151 -3.92 10.71 15.72
CA VAL A 151 -2.92 9.77 16.19
C VAL A 151 -2.08 9.25 15.04
N THR A 152 -0.82 8.97 15.30
CA THR A 152 0.07 8.31 14.37
C THR A 152 0.90 7.27 15.09
N HIS A 153 1.50 6.38 14.32
CA HIS A 153 2.49 5.42 14.76
C HIS A 153 3.82 5.61 14.02
N ASP A 154 4.86 4.96 14.52
CA ASP A 154 6.08 4.61 13.82
C ASP A 154 6.13 3.09 13.52
N GLN A 155 7.31 2.50 13.34
CA GLN A 155 7.45 1.06 13.07
C GLN A 155 7.39 0.18 14.34
N LYS A 156 7.69 0.75 15.51
CA LYS A 156 7.83 0.04 16.79
C LYS A 156 6.53 -0.01 17.56
N ASP A 157 5.72 1.04 17.50
CA ASP A 157 4.49 1.22 18.28
C ASP A 157 3.19 0.96 17.48
N ARG A 158 3.31 0.62 16.19
CA ARG A 158 2.17 0.45 15.26
C ARG A 158 1.04 -0.38 15.84
N SER A 159 1.33 -1.55 16.39
CA SER A 159 0.30 -2.45 16.91
C SER A 159 -0.45 -1.86 18.10
N GLU A 160 0.26 -1.15 18.97
CA GLU A 160 -0.29 -0.51 20.17
C GLU A 160 -1.21 0.65 19.80
N ILE A 161 -0.73 1.58 18.96
CA ILE A 161 -1.52 2.73 18.50
C ILE A 161 -2.76 2.28 17.72
N LEU A 162 -2.65 1.22 16.92
CA LEU A 162 -3.79 0.66 16.21
C LEU A 162 -4.83 0.11 17.19
N ALA A 163 -4.42 -0.69 18.18
CA ALA A 163 -5.34 -1.20 19.19
C ALA A 163 -6.05 -0.05 19.93
N GLU A 164 -5.29 0.95 20.39
CA GLU A 164 -5.83 2.12 21.08
C GLU A 164 -6.82 2.91 20.20
N PHE A 165 -6.52 3.07 18.91
CA PHE A 165 -7.42 3.71 17.96
C PHE A 165 -8.72 2.90 17.77
N MET A 166 -8.62 1.58 17.62
CA MET A 166 -9.79 0.71 17.47
C MET A 166 -10.72 0.77 18.68
N GLU A 167 -10.16 0.78 19.89
CA GLU A 167 -10.89 0.79 21.16
C GLU A 167 -11.38 2.19 21.56
N SER A 168 -10.76 3.24 21.04
CA SER A 168 -11.15 4.62 21.35
C SER A 168 -12.59 4.92 20.96
N LYS A 169 -13.24 5.72 21.82
CA LYS A 169 -14.59 6.23 21.62
C LYS A 169 -14.56 7.66 21.10
N GLY A 170 -15.58 8.02 20.33
CA GLY A 170 -15.73 9.36 19.77
C GLY A 170 -14.81 9.61 18.56
N PRO A 171 -14.79 10.86 18.07
CA PRO A 171 -14.10 11.20 16.85
C PRO A 171 -12.59 11.13 17.04
N ARG A 172 -11.94 10.30 16.24
CA ARG A 172 -10.48 10.12 16.24
C ARG A 172 -9.99 9.85 14.83
N VAL A 173 -8.79 10.33 14.52
CA VAL A 173 -8.21 10.24 13.16
C VAL A 173 -6.86 9.57 13.21
N LEU A 174 -6.75 8.39 12.59
CA LEU A 174 -5.47 7.72 12.41
C LEU A 174 -4.77 8.27 11.17
N VAL A 175 -3.64 8.94 11.35
CA VAL A 175 -2.79 9.45 10.27
C VAL A 175 -1.63 8.48 10.08
N SER A 176 -1.53 7.84 8.92
CA SER A 176 -0.51 6.82 8.68
C SER A 176 0.17 6.96 7.32
N PRO A 177 1.51 6.84 7.26
CA PRO A 177 2.28 6.78 6.02
C PRO A 177 2.29 5.37 5.43
N SER A 178 1.95 4.35 6.21
CA SER A 178 2.02 2.95 5.80
C SER A 178 0.91 2.15 6.49
N MET A 179 -0.24 2.07 5.81
CA MET A 179 -1.29 1.12 6.15
C MET A 179 -1.25 -0.04 5.15
N SER A 180 -0.19 -0.85 5.26
CA SER A 180 -0.08 -2.10 4.52
C SER A 180 -0.81 -3.23 5.24
N GLU A 181 -1.22 -4.21 4.43
CA GLU A 181 -2.01 -5.43 4.61
C GLU A 181 -2.32 -5.91 6.06
N GLY A 182 -3.54 -6.43 6.26
CA GLY A 182 -3.92 -7.15 7.49
C GLY A 182 -4.76 -6.40 8.51
N VAL A 183 -5.00 -5.08 8.36
CA VAL A 183 -5.88 -4.32 9.28
C VAL A 183 -7.22 -4.01 8.61
N SER A 184 -8.30 -4.37 9.31
CA SER A 184 -9.70 -4.11 8.94
C SER A 184 -10.23 -2.96 9.80
N PHE A 185 -10.79 -1.93 9.18
CA PHE A 185 -11.43 -0.80 9.86
C PHE A 185 -12.93 -0.79 9.58
N ASP A 186 -13.52 -1.95 9.74
CA ASP A 186 -14.94 -2.21 9.61
C ASP A 186 -15.77 -1.45 10.66
N ASP A 187 -17.01 -1.20 10.29
CA ASP A 187 -17.99 -0.58 11.18
C ASP A 187 -17.51 0.78 11.72
N ASP A 188 -17.77 1.06 13.00
CA ASP A 188 -17.47 2.36 13.62
C ASP A 188 -15.97 2.60 13.84
N ARG A 189 -15.11 1.67 13.41
CA ARG A 189 -13.65 1.83 13.45
C ARG A 189 -13.18 2.86 12.42
N ALA A 190 -13.85 3.01 11.28
CA ALA A 190 -13.66 4.13 10.36
C ALA A 190 -14.87 4.38 9.45
N ARG A 191 -15.54 5.53 9.60
CA ARG A 191 -16.62 5.98 8.68
C ARG A 191 -16.12 6.86 7.54
N PHE A 192 -14.85 7.25 7.59
CA PHE A 192 -14.20 7.93 6.49
C PHE A 192 -12.73 7.57 6.32
N SER A 193 -12.27 7.59 5.07
CA SER A 193 -10.88 7.42 4.68
C SER A 193 -10.47 8.58 3.77
N ILE A 194 -9.29 9.14 3.98
CA ILE A 194 -8.70 10.18 3.14
C ILE A 194 -7.40 9.65 2.55
N ILE A 195 -7.37 9.46 1.24
CA ILE A 195 -6.17 9.07 0.50
C ILE A 195 -5.55 10.35 -0.04
N ILE A 196 -4.50 10.83 0.64
CA ILE A 196 -3.88 12.10 0.28
C ILE A 196 -3.13 11.98 -1.03
N LYS A 197 -2.37 10.90 -1.20
CA LYS A 197 -1.45 10.73 -2.33
C LYS A 197 -1.47 9.30 -2.86
N THR A 198 -1.37 9.16 -4.18
CA THR A 198 -1.34 7.86 -4.84
C THR A 198 -0.14 7.04 -4.36
N PRO A 199 -0.32 5.77 -3.96
CA PRO A 199 0.74 4.91 -3.42
C PRO A 199 1.64 4.33 -4.52
N PHE A 200 2.26 5.21 -5.32
CA PHE A 200 3.25 4.78 -6.31
C PHE A 200 4.42 4.07 -5.63
N PRO A 201 4.84 2.89 -6.11
CA PRO A 201 6.04 2.23 -5.62
C PRO A 201 7.26 3.16 -5.73
N SER A 202 8.12 3.17 -4.70
CA SER A 202 9.26 4.10 -4.65
C SER A 202 10.30 3.76 -5.71
N LEU A 203 10.53 4.67 -6.67
CA LEU A 203 11.63 4.55 -7.65
C LEU A 203 13.03 4.73 -7.03
N GLY A 204 13.10 5.09 -5.74
CA GLY A 204 14.35 5.06 -4.99
C GLY A 204 14.83 3.63 -4.74
N ASP A 205 13.90 2.67 -4.61
CA ASP A 205 14.23 1.24 -4.50
C ASP A 205 14.80 0.74 -5.84
N PRO A 206 16.03 0.17 -5.86
CA PRO A 206 16.65 -0.33 -7.08
C PRO A 206 15.83 -1.40 -7.81
N GLN A 207 15.16 -2.30 -7.09
CA GLN A 207 14.34 -3.36 -7.66
C GLN A 207 13.08 -2.79 -8.30
N VAL A 208 12.39 -1.89 -7.59
CA VAL A 208 11.20 -1.22 -8.15
C VAL A 208 11.57 -0.42 -9.40
N ARG A 209 12.70 0.29 -9.37
CA ARG A 209 13.19 1.06 -10.52
C ARG A 209 13.52 0.16 -11.72
N ALA A 210 14.23 -0.95 -11.50
CA ALA A 210 14.53 -1.92 -12.55
C ALA A 210 13.23 -2.46 -13.18
N ARG A 211 12.30 -2.95 -12.35
CA ARG A 211 10.99 -3.44 -12.80
C ARG A 211 10.18 -2.40 -13.55
N ALA A 212 10.17 -1.15 -13.08
CA ALA A 212 9.41 -0.06 -13.71
C ALA A 212 9.98 0.34 -15.07
N ASN A 213 11.31 0.29 -15.23
CA ASN A 213 12.00 0.56 -16.49
C ASN A 213 11.73 -0.54 -17.52
N GLU A 214 11.73 -1.80 -17.08
CA GLU A 214 11.45 -2.96 -17.94
C GLU A 214 9.95 -3.09 -18.27
N ASN A 215 9.08 -2.76 -17.32
CA ASN A 215 7.64 -2.92 -17.47
C ASN A 215 6.83 -1.82 -16.77
N ARG A 216 6.42 -0.82 -17.56
CA ARG A 216 5.60 0.30 -17.08
C ARG A 216 4.19 -0.15 -16.65
N ASN A 217 3.63 -1.18 -17.29
CA ASN A 217 2.31 -1.71 -16.98
C ASN A 217 2.29 -2.35 -15.59
N TRP A 218 3.32 -3.12 -15.24
CA TRP A 218 3.50 -3.64 -13.88
C TRP A 218 3.47 -2.53 -12.83
N TYR A 219 4.16 -1.41 -13.08
CA TYR A 219 4.22 -0.30 -12.13
C TYR A 219 2.85 0.37 -11.94
N MET A 220 2.10 0.57 -13.03
CA MET A 220 0.74 1.12 -12.96
C MET A 220 -0.22 0.15 -12.26
N HIS A 221 -0.17 -1.12 -12.64
CA HIS A 221 -1.01 -2.16 -12.06
C HIS A 221 -0.78 -2.33 -10.56
N THR A 222 0.49 -2.35 -10.13
CA THR A 222 0.87 -2.39 -8.70
C THR A 222 0.32 -1.17 -7.95
N THR A 223 0.36 0.01 -8.57
CA THR A 223 -0.20 1.25 -7.99
C THR A 223 -1.71 1.15 -7.82
N ILE A 224 -2.43 0.69 -8.86
CA ILE A 224 -3.90 0.53 -8.83
C ILE A 224 -4.31 -0.50 -7.79
N ASN A 225 -3.59 -1.63 -7.68
CA ASN A 225 -3.84 -2.63 -6.66
C ASN A 225 -3.67 -2.06 -5.25
N SER A 226 -2.57 -1.33 -5.00
CA SER A 226 -2.36 -0.70 -3.69
C SER A 226 -3.45 0.31 -3.34
N LEU A 227 -3.90 1.11 -4.31
CA LEU A 227 -5.01 2.04 -4.14
C LEU A 227 -6.33 1.30 -3.85
N THR A 228 -6.65 0.25 -4.61
CA THR A 228 -7.86 -0.55 -4.46
C THR A 228 -7.91 -1.24 -3.09
N GLN A 229 -6.78 -1.82 -2.66
CA GLN A 229 -6.66 -2.42 -1.33
C GLN A 229 -6.82 -1.38 -0.22
N THR A 230 -6.29 -0.16 -0.41
CA THR A 230 -6.44 0.94 0.56
C THR A 230 -7.89 1.39 0.68
N TYR A 231 -8.58 1.55 -0.45
CA TYR A 231 -10.01 1.85 -0.50
C TYR A 231 -10.86 0.77 0.18
N GLY A 232 -10.56 -0.50 -0.07
CA GLY A 232 -11.28 -1.64 0.51
C GLY A 232 -11.09 -1.87 2.01
N ARG A 233 -10.36 -1.00 2.74
CA ARG A 233 -10.12 -1.20 4.18
C ARG A 233 -11.28 -0.81 5.08
N ALA A 234 -12.11 0.13 4.63
CA ALA A 234 -13.14 0.76 5.46
C ALA A 234 -14.53 0.12 5.33
N VAL A 235 -14.81 -0.63 4.25
CA VAL A 235 -16.11 -1.32 4.06
C VAL A 235 -15.87 -2.80 3.86
N ARG A 236 -16.37 -3.63 4.78
CA ARG A 236 -16.10 -5.08 4.80
C ARG A 236 -17.33 -5.98 4.76
N SER A 237 -18.53 -5.40 4.76
CA SER A 237 -19.78 -6.15 4.62
C SER A 237 -20.80 -5.36 3.78
N PRO A 238 -21.87 -6.02 3.28
CA PRO A 238 -22.94 -5.33 2.55
C PRO A 238 -23.71 -4.31 3.39
N THR A 239 -23.68 -4.43 4.72
CA THR A 239 -24.37 -3.54 5.67
C THR A 239 -23.47 -2.44 6.23
N ASP A 240 -22.16 -2.56 6.02
CA ASP A 240 -21.17 -1.57 6.44
C ASP A 240 -21.09 -0.41 5.44
N TRP A 241 -20.60 0.74 5.89
CA TRP A 241 -20.49 1.94 5.06
C TRP A 241 -19.34 2.86 5.53
N ALA A 242 -18.70 3.50 4.55
CA ALA A 242 -17.67 4.51 4.77
C ALA A 242 -17.45 5.38 3.52
N SER A 243 -17.12 6.65 3.71
CA SER A 243 -16.75 7.55 2.61
C SER A 243 -15.25 7.60 2.39
N THR A 244 -14.79 7.35 1.16
CA THR A 244 -13.38 7.55 0.80
C THR A 244 -13.21 8.83 -0.01
N TYR A 245 -12.29 9.70 0.41
CA TYR A 245 -11.92 10.93 -0.27
C TYR A 245 -10.51 10.80 -0.84
N TYR A 246 -10.32 11.27 -2.06
CA TYR A 246 -9.05 11.17 -2.77
C TYR A 246 -8.57 12.54 -3.23
N LEU A 247 -7.36 12.93 -2.84
CA LEU A 247 -6.85 14.32 -2.97
C LEU A 247 -5.77 14.50 -4.03
N ASP A 248 -5.37 13.45 -4.75
CA ASP A 248 -4.24 13.50 -5.68
C ASP A 248 -4.67 13.51 -7.15
N GLY A 249 -4.22 14.48 -7.95
CA GLY A 249 -4.65 14.64 -9.35
C GLY A 249 -4.20 13.55 -10.34
N HIS A 250 -3.78 12.38 -9.89
CA HIS A 250 -3.37 11.25 -10.74
C HIS A 250 -4.54 10.37 -11.22
N LEU A 251 -5.73 10.48 -10.62
CA LEU A 251 -6.96 9.86 -11.15
C LEU A 251 -7.81 10.96 -11.78
N GLY A 252 -8.13 10.80 -13.07
CA GLY A 252 -8.76 11.81 -13.93
C GLY A 252 -7.83 12.19 -15.08
#